data_AF-A0A756I3M4-F1
#
_entry.id   AF-A0A756I3M4-F1
#
_cell.length_a   1.000
_cell.length_b   1.000
_cell.length_c   1.000
_cell.angle_alpha   90.00
_cell.angle_beta   90.00
_cell.angle_gamma   90.00
#
_symmetry.space_group_name_H-M   'P 1'
#
loop_
_entity.id
_entity.type
_entity.pdbx_description
1 polymer ?
#
loop_
_entity_poly.entity_id
_entity_poly.type
_entity_poly.pdbx_seq_one_letter_code
_entity_poly.pdbx_strand_id
1 'polypeptide(L)'
;MSWLVTAKKRKNFPRTVSSEMDWLTGEGRLKGHHAGLRIKLEYIYASCQKDIRGQAVYFRFTRVMEILNNADWKGYLLTPAKWKILKRETFGDYENLIFMDERSKNSFDLNGRLICVLKLRICGDIKIAAKIFDNYLPVRTKCQDEGRYYFYLQPEPVSGKEAQ
;
A
#
# COMPACT_ATOMS: atom_id res chain seq x y z
N MET A 1 -21.20 11.75 10.19
CA MET A 1 -20.51 10.60 10.82
C MET A 1 -20.25 10.86 12.31
N SER A 2 -21.13 10.38 13.19
CA SER A 2 -21.08 10.69 14.64
C SER A 2 -20.29 9.67 15.47
N TRP A 3 -20.15 8.43 15.00
CA TRP A 3 -19.62 7.33 15.82
C TRP A 3 -18.13 7.50 16.16
N LEU A 4 -17.28 7.89 15.22
CA LEU A 4 -15.82 8.05 15.45
C LEU A 4 -15.54 9.21 16.41
N VAL A 5 -16.25 10.33 16.23
CA VAL A 5 -16.20 11.48 17.15
C VAL A 5 -16.67 11.08 18.54
N THR A 6 -17.72 10.27 18.64
CA THR A 6 -18.25 9.77 19.91
C THR A 6 -17.27 8.80 20.58
N ALA A 7 -16.65 7.88 19.84
CA ALA A 7 -15.65 6.95 20.34
C ALA A 7 -14.40 7.67 20.87
N LYS A 8 -13.95 8.74 20.18
CA LYS A 8 -12.86 9.59 20.66
C LYS A 8 -13.22 10.31 21.97
N LYS A 9 -14.42 10.90 22.07
CA LYS A 9 -14.90 11.54 23.31
C LYS A 9 -14.95 10.57 24.49
N ARG A 10 -15.25 9.30 24.23
CA ARG A 10 -15.24 8.23 25.24
C ARG A 10 -13.83 7.72 25.61
N LYS A 11 -12.77 8.26 25.00
CA LYS A 11 -11.36 7.84 25.21
C LYS A 11 -11.13 6.35 24.94
N ASN A 12 -11.85 5.79 23.97
CA ASN A 12 -11.73 4.38 23.62
C ASN A 12 -10.42 4.04 22.89
N PHE A 13 -9.62 5.03 22.51
CA PHE A 13 -8.38 4.85 21.77
C PHE A 13 -7.16 5.25 22.61
N PRO A 14 -6.05 4.49 22.56
CA PRO A 14 -4.78 4.89 23.15
C PRO A 14 -4.30 6.25 22.63
N ARG A 15 -3.55 6.98 23.46
CA ARG A 15 -3.01 8.30 23.07
C ARG A 15 -2.05 8.22 21.87
N THR A 16 -1.38 7.07 21.70
CA THR A 16 -0.43 6.81 20.62
C THR A 16 -1.05 6.88 19.23
N VAL A 17 -2.36 6.69 19.09
CA VAL A 17 -3.07 6.74 17.79
C VAL A 17 -3.97 7.97 17.65
N SER A 18 -3.85 8.96 18.55
CA SER A 18 -4.77 10.10 18.60
C SER A 18 -4.70 10.94 17.32
N SER A 19 -3.51 11.14 16.77
CA SER A 19 -3.27 11.88 15.50
C SER A 19 -3.98 11.21 14.33
N GLU A 20 -3.90 9.89 14.25
CA GLU A 20 -4.49 9.06 13.21
C GLU A 20 -6.01 9.10 13.30
N MET A 21 -6.58 9.11 14.51
CA MET A 21 -8.02 9.27 14.72
C MET A 21 -8.54 10.67 14.31
N ASP A 22 -7.74 11.71 14.53
CA ASP A 22 -8.06 13.07 14.06
C ASP A 22 -8.04 13.15 12.54
N TRP A 23 -7.02 12.57 11.92
CA TRP A 23 -6.93 12.44 10.46
C TRP A 23 -8.11 11.64 9.88
N LEU A 24 -8.47 10.49 10.46
CA LEU A 24 -9.64 9.70 10.05
C LEU A 24 -10.95 10.49 10.14
N THR A 25 -11.11 11.28 11.21
CA THR A 25 -12.29 12.13 11.39
C THR A 25 -12.36 13.20 10.30
N GLY A 26 -11.23 13.83 9.97
CA GLY A 26 -11.12 14.80 8.88
C GLY A 26 -11.45 14.19 7.51
N GLU A 27 -10.81 13.07 7.17
CA GLU A 27 -11.05 12.32 5.93
C GLU A 27 -12.51 11.91 5.78
N GLY A 28 -13.11 11.44 6.87
CA GLY A 28 -14.51 11.07 6.92
C GLY A 28 -15.47 12.23 6.65
N ARG A 29 -15.15 13.42 7.14
CA ARG A 29 -15.94 14.64 6.86
C ARG A 29 -15.79 15.09 5.41
N LEU A 30 -14.58 15.01 4.86
CA LEU A 30 -14.29 15.46 3.51
C LEU A 30 -14.86 14.54 2.42
N LYS A 31 -14.74 13.22 2.59
CA LYS A 31 -15.05 12.22 1.55
C LYS A 31 -16.30 11.38 1.83
N GLY A 32 -16.92 11.53 3.01
CA GLY A 32 -18.12 10.80 3.39
C GLY A 32 -17.94 9.28 3.31
N HIS A 33 -18.88 8.60 2.65
CA HIS A 33 -18.84 7.14 2.46
C HIS A 33 -17.65 6.68 1.61
N HIS A 34 -17.11 7.54 0.74
CA HIS A 34 -15.94 7.23 -0.09
C HIS A 34 -14.61 7.38 0.66
N ALA A 35 -14.62 7.76 1.94
CA ALA A 35 -13.40 7.96 2.72
C ALA A 35 -12.64 6.65 3.03
N GLY A 36 -13.28 5.48 2.85
CA GLY A 36 -12.68 4.18 3.16
C GLY A 36 -12.28 4.03 4.63
N LEU A 37 -13.05 4.60 5.56
CA LEU A 37 -12.65 4.65 6.98
C LEU A 37 -12.43 3.28 7.60
N ARG A 38 -13.21 2.26 7.20
CA ARG A 38 -13.06 0.90 7.70
C ARG A 38 -11.65 0.36 7.45
N ILE A 39 -11.21 0.34 6.19
CA ILE A 39 -9.92 -0.24 5.81
C ILE A 39 -8.74 0.55 6.43
N LYS A 40 -8.87 1.87 6.56
CA LYS A 40 -7.86 2.70 7.22
C LYS A 40 -7.78 2.46 8.73
N LEU A 41 -8.92 2.22 9.39
CA LEU A 41 -8.94 1.89 10.81
C LEU A 41 -8.40 0.47 11.05
N GLU A 42 -8.72 -0.49 10.19
CA GLU A 42 -8.12 -1.82 10.19
C GLU A 42 -6.60 -1.74 10.02
N TYR A 43 -6.10 -0.85 9.14
CA TYR A 43 -4.67 -0.59 8.99
C TYR A 43 -4.02 -0.06 10.28
N ILE A 44 -4.61 0.95 10.93
CA ILE A 44 -4.07 1.50 12.20
C ILE A 44 -4.05 0.44 13.29
N TYR A 45 -5.09 -0.41 13.35
CA TYR A 45 -5.10 -1.53 14.27
C TYR A 45 -3.99 -2.54 13.96
N ALA A 46 -3.82 -2.88 12.68
CA ALA A 46 -2.76 -3.76 12.18
C ALA A 46 -1.34 -3.22 12.47
N SER A 47 -1.10 -1.92 12.31
CA SER A 47 0.21 -1.31 12.59
C SER A 47 0.58 -1.34 14.07
N CYS A 48 -0.40 -1.47 14.97
CA CYS A 48 -0.19 -1.66 16.40
C CYS A 48 0.15 -3.11 16.77
N GLN A 49 -0.02 -4.08 15.86
CA GLN A 49 0.28 -5.49 16.12
C GLN A 49 1.73 -5.83 15.79
N LYS A 50 2.30 -6.80 16.52
CA LYS A 50 3.68 -7.27 16.30
C LYS A 50 3.82 -8.16 15.06
N ASP A 51 2.78 -8.92 14.72
CA ASP A 51 2.80 -9.80 13.55
C ASP A 51 2.19 -9.10 12.34
N ILE A 52 3.08 -8.65 11.46
CA ILE A 52 2.70 -8.03 10.19
C ILE A 52 2.50 -9.05 9.08
N ARG A 53 3.09 -10.25 9.18
CA ARG A 53 3.12 -11.25 8.08
C ARG A 53 1.76 -11.90 7.88
N GLY A 54 1.01 -12.11 8.96
CA GLY A 54 -0.36 -12.64 8.91
C GLY A 54 -1.42 -11.66 8.42
N GLN A 55 -1.06 -10.40 8.16
CA GLN A 55 -2.02 -9.35 7.79
C GLN A 55 -2.34 -9.36 6.28
N ALA A 56 -3.48 -8.75 5.94
CA ALA A 56 -3.88 -8.57 4.55
C ALA A 56 -2.77 -7.90 3.72
N VAL A 57 -2.62 -8.31 2.45
CA VAL A 57 -1.57 -7.82 1.55
C VAL A 57 -1.61 -6.29 1.44
N TYR A 58 -2.80 -5.67 1.46
CA TYR A 58 -2.95 -4.21 1.46
C TYR A 58 -2.28 -3.51 2.65
N PHE A 59 -2.36 -4.08 3.86
CA PHE A 59 -1.75 -3.49 5.06
C PHE A 59 -0.23 -3.62 5.02
N ARG A 60 0.27 -4.80 4.63
CA ARG A 60 1.70 -5.02 4.39
C ARG A 60 2.24 -4.10 3.30
N PHE A 61 1.45 -3.87 2.25
CA PHE A 61 1.77 -2.96 1.16
C PHE A 61 1.84 -1.50 1.62
N THR A 62 0.84 -1.04 2.38
CA THR A 62 0.85 0.29 2.97
C THR A 62 2.08 0.49 3.86
N ARG A 63 2.43 -0.53 4.68
CA ARG A 63 3.65 -0.48 5.50
C ARG A 63 4.92 -0.37 4.68
N VAL A 64 5.05 -1.15 3.60
CA VAL A 64 6.20 -1.08 2.70
C VAL A 64 6.33 0.33 2.12
N MET A 65 5.22 0.95 1.71
CA MET A 65 5.22 2.32 1.19
C MET A 65 5.64 3.36 2.24
N GLU A 66 5.24 3.20 3.51
CA GLU A 66 5.72 4.06 4.60
C GLU A 66 7.23 3.92 4.84
N ILE A 67 7.75 2.70 4.87
CA ILE A 67 9.18 2.44 5.05
C ILE A 67 9.98 3.10 3.92
N LEU A 68 9.50 2.97 2.68
CA LEU A 68 10.11 3.56 1.50
C LEU A 68 10.06 5.09 1.57
N ASN A 69 8.91 5.67 1.92
CA ASN A 69 8.77 7.12 2.09
C ASN A 69 9.73 7.68 3.16
N ASN A 70 9.92 6.97 4.27
CA ASN A 70 10.88 7.35 5.31
C ASN A 70 12.35 7.16 4.89
N ALA A 71 12.59 6.42 3.80
CA ALA A 71 13.90 6.25 3.17
C ALA A 71 14.02 7.11 1.89
N ASP A 72 13.27 8.22 1.82
CA ASP A 72 13.28 9.21 0.74
C ASP A 72 12.87 8.68 -0.65
N TRP A 73 12.12 7.58 -0.71
CA TRP A 73 11.49 7.13 -1.96
C TRP A 73 10.24 7.96 -2.27
N LYS A 74 10.11 8.42 -3.51
CA LYS A 74 8.95 9.17 -3.99
C LYS A 74 7.98 8.26 -4.74
N GLY A 75 6.74 8.21 -4.29
CA GLY A 75 5.65 7.43 -4.89
C GLY A 75 4.76 8.26 -5.82
N TYR A 76 4.49 7.75 -7.02
CA TYR A 76 3.63 8.40 -8.01
C TYR A 76 2.52 7.45 -8.50
N LEU A 77 1.29 7.92 -8.40
CA LEU A 77 0.14 7.28 -9.04
C LEU A 77 -0.12 7.95 -10.39
N LEU A 78 -0.10 7.16 -11.46
CA LEU A 78 -0.19 7.67 -12.82
C LEU A 78 -1.49 7.24 -13.49
N THR A 79 -2.01 8.13 -14.33
CA THR A 79 -3.11 7.79 -15.25
C THR A 79 -2.64 6.75 -16.29
N PRO A 80 -3.55 5.98 -16.92
CA PRO A 80 -3.19 4.99 -17.94
C PRO A 80 -2.36 5.56 -19.08
N ALA A 81 -2.63 6.81 -19.48
CA ALA A 81 -1.89 7.51 -20.51
C ALA A 81 -0.44 7.77 -20.08
N LYS A 82 -0.24 8.36 -18.88
CA LYS A 82 1.11 8.61 -18.32
C LYS A 82 1.86 7.31 -18.09
N TRP A 83 1.20 6.26 -17.63
CA TRP A 83 1.81 4.93 -17.46
C TRP A 83 2.29 4.34 -18.79
N LYS A 84 1.55 4.52 -19.88
CA LYS A 84 1.95 4.06 -21.22
C LYS A 84 3.20 4.78 -21.73
N ILE A 85 3.30 6.08 -21.47
CA ILE A 85 4.49 6.90 -21.80
C ILE A 85 5.67 6.43 -20.94
N LEU A 86 5.47 6.36 -19.62
CA LEU A 86 6.47 5.94 -18.65
C LEU A 86 7.17 4.66 -19.10
N LYS A 87 6.44 3.63 -19.54
CA LYS A 87 7.01 2.33 -19.99
C LYS A 87 8.15 2.45 -21.01
N ARG A 88 8.20 3.53 -21.79
CA ARG A 88 9.22 3.79 -22.82
C ARG A 88 10.35 4.67 -22.31
N GLU A 89 10.14 5.41 -21.24
CA GLU A 89 11.16 6.26 -20.64
C GLU A 89 12.24 5.41 -19.97
N THR A 90 13.44 5.95 -19.87
CA THR A 90 14.53 5.48 -19.02
C THR A 90 14.82 6.58 -18.01
N PHE A 91 15.15 6.17 -16.79
CA PHE A 91 15.51 7.10 -15.72
C PHE A 91 16.97 6.83 -15.37
N GLY A 92 17.72 7.90 -15.08
CA GLY A 92 19.04 7.73 -14.47
C GLY A 92 18.92 7.33 -13.01
N ASP A 93 20.03 6.89 -12.42
CA ASP A 93 20.10 6.40 -11.04
C ASP A 93 20.10 7.52 -9.97
N TYR A 94 19.56 8.70 -10.30
CA TYR A 94 19.67 9.89 -9.46
C TYR A 94 18.59 9.98 -8.38
N GLU A 95 17.45 9.33 -8.57
CA GLU A 95 16.33 9.38 -7.61
C GLU A 95 15.69 8.02 -7.38
N ASN A 96 15.21 7.81 -6.15
CA ASN A 96 14.46 6.64 -5.71
C ASN A 96 12.97 6.84 -5.96
N LEU A 97 12.44 6.22 -7.02
CA LEU A 97 11.08 6.47 -7.52
C LEU A 97 10.27 5.17 -7.63
N ILE A 98 9.00 5.25 -7.26
CA ILE A 98 8.02 4.17 -7.40
C ILE A 98 6.81 4.68 -8.16
N PHE A 99 6.44 3.99 -9.23
CA PHE A 99 5.28 4.33 -10.03
C PHE A 99 4.24 3.22 -10.00
N MET A 100 2.98 3.61 -9.92
CA MET A 100 1.82 2.73 -9.98
C MET A 100 0.81 3.26 -11.00
N ASP A 101 0.19 2.36 -11.77
CA ASP A 101 -0.97 2.67 -12.62
C ASP A 101 -2.22 2.84 -11.74
N GLU A 102 -2.98 3.91 -11.89
CA GLU A 102 -4.19 4.14 -11.08
C GLU A 102 -5.24 3.03 -11.19
N ARG A 103 -5.24 2.28 -12.31
CA ARG A 103 -6.11 1.10 -12.49
C ARG A 103 -5.78 -0.01 -11.49
N SER A 104 -4.56 -0.03 -10.97
CA SER A 104 -4.13 -0.99 -9.97
C SER A 104 -4.78 -0.81 -8.59
N LYS A 105 -5.52 0.28 -8.36
CA LYS A 105 -6.39 0.41 -7.18
C LYS A 105 -7.42 -0.72 -7.09
N ASN A 106 -7.83 -1.25 -8.24
CA ASN A 106 -8.82 -2.33 -8.33
C ASN A 106 -8.20 -3.73 -8.11
N SER A 107 -6.90 -3.80 -7.80
CA SER A 107 -6.22 -5.06 -7.51
C SER A 107 -6.50 -5.59 -6.10
N PHE A 108 -7.12 -4.79 -5.22
CA PHE A 108 -7.47 -5.19 -3.86
C PHE A 108 -8.98 -5.32 -3.70
N ASP A 109 -9.43 -6.32 -2.95
CA ASP A 109 -10.82 -6.43 -2.52
C ASP A 109 -11.13 -5.55 -1.29
N LEU A 110 -12.39 -5.58 -0.84
CA LEU A 110 -12.85 -4.83 0.33
C LEU A 110 -12.20 -5.25 1.66
N ASN A 111 -11.56 -6.42 1.71
CA ASN A 111 -10.85 -6.94 2.87
C ASN A 111 -9.32 -6.75 2.74
N GLY A 112 -8.86 -6.01 1.73
CA GLY A 112 -7.44 -5.75 1.48
C GLY A 112 -6.67 -6.95 0.94
N ARG A 113 -7.35 -8.00 0.46
CA ARG A 113 -6.71 -9.13 -0.24
C ARG A 113 -6.35 -8.69 -1.65
N LEU A 114 -5.16 -9.08 -2.09
CA LEU A 114 -4.72 -8.85 -3.47
C LEU A 114 -5.36 -9.91 -4.38
N ILE A 115 -6.30 -9.49 -5.23
CA ILE A 115 -7.06 -10.37 -6.14
C ILE A 115 -6.45 -10.45 -7.54
N CYS A 116 -5.68 -9.44 -7.93
CA CYS A 116 -4.99 -9.36 -9.23
C CYS A 116 -3.54 -8.93 -9.01
N VAL A 117 -2.63 -9.37 -9.90
CA VAL A 117 -1.21 -8.96 -9.84
C VAL A 117 -1.08 -7.44 -9.86
N LEU A 118 -0.39 -6.88 -8.86
CA LEU A 118 -0.08 -5.46 -8.79
C LEU A 118 1.29 -5.22 -9.42
N LYS A 119 1.32 -4.44 -10.50
CA LYS A 119 2.56 -4.07 -11.21
C LYS A 119 3.03 -2.69 -10.77
N LEU A 120 4.27 -2.61 -10.34
CA LEU A 120 4.98 -1.38 -9.98
C LEU A 120 6.20 -1.21 -10.86
N ARG A 121 6.56 0.03 -11.17
CA ARG A 121 7.84 0.36 -11.78
C ARG A 121 8.73 1.02 -10.73
N ILE A 122 9.96 0.54 -10.63
CA ILE A 122 10.94 0.98 -9.63
C ILE A 122 12.16 1.57 -10.34
N CYS A 123 12.68 2.67 -9.81
CA CYS A 123 13.90 3.34 -10.27
C CYS A 123 14.71 3.82 -9.04
N GLY A 124 16.04 3.79 -9.13
CA GLY A 124 16.95 4.09 -8.02
C GLY A 124 17.58 2.82 -7.45
N ASP A 125 17.75 2.74 -6.12
CA ASP A 125 18.37 1.59 -5.47
C ASP A 125 17.44 0.36 -5.43
N ILE A 126 17.46 -0.41 -6.52
CA ILE A 126 16.63 -1.59 -6.71
C ILE A 126 16.91 -2.66 -5.65
N LYS A 127 18.15 -2.78 -5.16
CA LYS A 127 18.52 -3.81 -4.18
C LYS A 127 17.86 -3.51 -2.83
N ILE A 128 17.90 -2.25 -2.40
CA ILE A 128 17.22 -1.81 -1.18
C ILE A 128 15.71 -1.98 -1.32
N ALA A 129 15.12 -1.54 -2.44
CA ALA A 129 13.69 -1.72 -2.67
C ALA A 129 13.29 -3.20 -2.65
N ALA A 130 13.99 -4.06 -3.38
CA ALA A 130 13.69 -5.50 -3.44
C ALA A 130 13.71 -6.11 -2.03
N LYS A 131 14.75 -5.82 -1.23
CA LYS A 131 14.85 -6.28 0.16
C LYS A 131 13.68 -5.82 1.02
N ILE A 132 13.26 -4.55 0.90
CA ILE A 132 12.11 -4.03 1.66
C ILE A 132 10.84 -4.77 1.23
N PHE A 133 10.58 -4.93 -0.06
CA PHE A 133 9.38 -5.64 -0.53
C PHE A 133 9.38 -7.11 -0.12
N ASP A 134 10.48 -7.85 -0.32
CA ASP A 134 10.59 -9.28 0.00
C ASP A 134 10.34 -9.59 1.49
N ASN A 135 10.67 -8.65 2.39
CA ASN A 135 10.46 -8.85 3.83
C ASN A 135 8.98 -8.93 4.24
N TYR A 136 8.08 -8.34 3.45
CA TYR A 136 6.66 -8.19 3.81
C TYR A 136 5.71 -8.73 2.75
N LEU A 137 6.11 -8.81 1.47
CA LEU A 137 5.20 -9.04 0.36
C LEU A 137 5.65 -10.18 -0.54
N PRO A 138 4.70 -10.94 -1.13
CA PRO A 138 5.00 -11.92 -2.17
C PRO A 138 5.30 -11.20 -3.50
N VAL A 139 6.51 -10.67 -3.64
CA VAL A 139 6.94 -9.91 -4.82
C VAL A 139 7.77 -10.76 -5.78
N ARG A 140 7.60 -10.53 -7.08
CA ARG A 140 8.53 -10.99 -8.11
C ARG A 140 9.16 -9.78 -8.78
N THR A 141 10.48 -9.70 -8.74
CA THR A 141 11.24 -8.63 -9.39
C THR A 141 11.66 -9.07 -10.79
N LYS A 142 11.49 -8.19 -11.79
CA LYS A 142 11.98 -8.40 -13.16
C LYS A 142 12.69 -7.16 -13.66
N CYS A 143 13.87 -7.37 -14.25
CA CYS A 143 14.52 -6.39 -15.11
C CYS A 143 14.06 -6.63 -16.54
N GLN A 144 13.52 -5.62 -17.21
CA GLN A 144 13.23 -5.61 -18.65
C GLN A 144 14.34 -4.88 -19.40
N ASP A 145 14.29 -4.95 -20.73
CA ASP A 145 15.22 -4.30 -21.65
C ASP A 145 15.56 -2.86 -21.22
N GLU A 146 16.84 -2.52 -21.35
CA GLU A 146 17.42 -1.21 -20.99
C GLU A 146 17.39 -0.89 -19.49
N GLY A 147 17.46 -1.91 -18.62
CA GLY A 147 17.62 -1.70 -17.18
C GLY A 147 16.35 -1.25 -16.45
N ARG A 148 15.18 -1.48 -17.03
CA ARG A 148 13.90 -1.07 -16.44
C ARG A 148 13.40 -2.11 -15.43
N TYR A 149 13.29 -1.74 -14.16
CA TYR A 149 12.86 -2.65 -13.11
C TYR A 149 11.36 -2.56 -12.82
N TYR A 150 10.73 -3.74 -12.72
CA TYR A 150 9.33 -3.89 -12.39
C TYR A 150 9.14 -4.91 -11.27
N PHE A 151 8.33 -4.53 -10.29
CA PHE A 151 7.95 -5.39 -9.18
C PHE A 151 6.51 -5.84 -9.39
N TYR A 152 6.26 -7.13 -9.20
CA TYR A 152 4.97 -7.77 -9.42
C TYR A 152 4.53 -8.47 -8.14
N LEU A 153 3.65 -7.84 -7.36
CA LEU A 153 3.08 -8.49 -6.19
C LEU A 153 2.08 -9.54 -6.67
N GLN A 154 2.21 -10.75 -6.15
CA GLN A 154 1.37 -11.89 -6.51
C GLN A 154 0.23 -12.03 -5.49
N PRO A 155 -1.00 -12.34 -5.94
CA PRO A 155 -2.05 -12.83 -5.05
C PRO A 155 -1.53 -14.01 -4.22
N GLU A 156 -1.82 -14.00 -2.93
CA GLU A 156 -1.55 -15.17 -2.10
C GLU A 156 -2.61 -16.24 -2.36
N PRO A 157 -2.23 -17.53 -2.38
CA PRO A 157 -3.21 -18.59 -2.51
C PRO A 157 -4.24 -18.46 -1.38
N VAL A 158 -5.52 -18.51 -1.73
CA VAL A 158 -6.58 -18.59 -0.73
C VAL A 158 -6.34 -19.90 0.01
N SER A 159 -5.97 -19.81 1.29
CA SER A 159 -5.91 -20.97 2.18
C SER A 159 -7.29 -21.64 2.14
N GLY A 160 -7.42 -22.70 1.35
CA GLY A 160 -8.60 -23.54 1.32
C GLY A 160 -8.76 -24.20 2.67
N LYS A 161 -9.56 -23.57 3.53
CA LYS A 161 -10.34 -24.25 4.56
C LYS A 161 -11.81 -24.00 4.29
N GLU A 162 -12.25 -24.41 3.11
CA GLU A 162 -13.58 -25.01 2.98
C GLU A 162 -13.33 -26.51 2.91
N ALA A 163 -13.38 -27.15 4.07
CA ALA A 163 -13.50 -28.59 4.16
C ALA A 163 -14.44 -28.89 5.34
N GLN A 164 -15.69 -29.15 4.94
CA GLN A 164 -16.75 -29.90 5.63
C GLN A 164 -17.57 -29.19 6.70
#